data_AF-A0A948VMZ1-F1
#
_entry.id   AF-A0A948VMZ1-F1
#
_cell.length_a   1.000
_cell.length_b   1.000
_cell.length_c   1.000
_cell.angle_alpha   90.00
_cell.angle_beta   90.00
_cell.angle_gamma   90.00
#
_symmetry.space_group_name_H-M   'P 1'
#
loop_
_entity.id
_entity.type
_entity.pdbx_description
1 polymer ?
#
loop_
_entity_poly.entity_id
_entity_poly.type
_entity_poly.pdbx_seq_one_letter_code
_entity_poly.pdbx_strand_id
1 'polypeptide(L)'
;MTVRSITLESANFMYLAHWEAPEDHVDALCAAVDTFMDEQRDVTVSSVHITRMRRLLDSVEFTLVPTDNIAWDRLEALSERFADLVDKHVGGAACDS
;
A
#
# COMPACT_ATOMS: atom_id res chain seq x y z
N MET A 1 -16.42 0.90 4.55
CA MET A 1 -15.99 2.21 3.99
C MET A 1 -14.48 2.28 4.16
N THR A 2 -13.72 2.36 3.07
CA THR A 2 -12.25 2.43 3.11
C THR A 2 -11.83 3.89 3.05
N VAL A 3 -11.16 4.39 4.09
CA VAL A 3 -10.55 5.73 4.08
C VAL A 3 -9.11 5.58 3.63
N ARG A 4 -8.69 6.42 2.68
CA ARG A 4 -7.36 6.38 2.05
C ARG A 4 -6.74 7.76 2.13
N SER A 5 -5.44 7.80 2.39
CA SER A 5 -4.65 9.02 2.24
C SER A 5 -3.32 8.68 1.58
N ILE A 6 -3.00 9.44 0.55
CA ILE A 6 -1.69 9.46 -0.09
C ILE A 6 -1.05 10.80 0.23
N THR A 7 0.12 10.76 0.88
CA THR A 7 0.91 11.97 1.16
C THR A 7 2.24 11.86 0.42
N LEU A 8 2.56 12.89 -0.36
CA LEU A 8 3.83 13.03 -1.05
C LEU A 8 4.65 14.13 -0.35
N GLU A 9 5.65 13.74 0.44
CA GLU A 9 6.51 14.66 1.17
C GLU A 9 7.97 14.34 0.89
N SER A 10 8.74 15.33 0.44
CA SER A 10 10.20 15.22 0.34
C SER A 10 10.68 13.96 -0.40
N ALA A 11 10.07 13.68 -1.57
CA ALA A 11 10.28 12.50 -2.42
C ALA A 11 9.75 11.16 -1.87
N ASN A 12 9.18 11.12 -0.67
CA ASN A 12 8.57 9.91 -0.13
C ASN A 12 7.07 9.88 -0.42
N PHE A 13 6.55 8.67 -0.56
CA PHE A 13 5.14 8.38 -0.73
C PHE A 13 4.67 7.51 0.43
N MET A 14 3.67 7.99 1.18
CA MET A 14 2.99 7.22 2.21
C MET A 14 1.62 6.81 1.73
N TYR A 15 1.31 5.51 1.83
CA TYR A 15 -0.01 4.96 1.60
C TYR A 15 -0.60 4.46 2.91
N LEU A 16 -1.68 5.09 3.37
CA LEU A 16 -2.45 4.62 4.52
C LEU A 16 -3.85 4.23 4.03
N ALA A 17 -4.25 3.01 4.35
CA ALA A 17 -5.64 2.61 4.18
C ALA A 17 -6.17 1.87 5.42
N HIS A 18 -7.45 2.11 5.70
CA HIS A 18 -8.18 1.52 6.82
C HIS A 18 -9.27 0.58 6.31
N TRP A 19 -9.31 -0.65 6.79
CA TRP A 19 -10.36 -1.62 6.45
C TRP A 19 -10.41 -2.81 7.42
N GLU A 20 -11.59 -3.40 7.59
CA GLU A 20 -11.80 -4.64 8.32
C GLU A 20 -11.64 -5.85 7.38
N ALA A 21 -10.50 -6.54 7.44
CA ALA A 21 -10.28 -7.78 6.68
C ALA A 21 -9.79 -8.94 7.58
N PRO A 22 -10.06 -10.20 7.18
CA PRO A 22 -9.41 -11.37 7.75
C PRO A 22 -7.89 -11.32 7.55
N GLU A 23 -7.15 -11.95 8.47
CA GLU A 23 -5.67 -11.96 8.46
C GLU A 23 -5.08 -12.53 7.17
N ASP A 24 -5.72 -13.52 6.56
CA ASP A 24 -5.27 -14.18 5.32
C ASP A 24 -5.11 -13.19 4.13
N HIS A 25 -5.82 -12.06 4.14
CA HIS A 25 -5.68 -11.02 3.11
C HIS A 25 -4.40 -10.19 3.27
N VAL A 26 -3.86 -10.11 4.48
CA VAL A 26 -2.62 -9.38 4.79
C VAL A 26 -1.43 -10.11 4.19
N ASP A 27 -1.37 -11.43 4.35
CA ASP A 27 -0.29 -12.24 3.78
C ASP A 27 -0.29 -12.17 2.25
N ALA A 28 -1.48 -12.23 1.63
CA ALA A 28 -1.64 -12.05 0.19
C ALA A 28 -1.22 -10.64 -0.27
N LEU A 29 -1.56 -9.60 0.50
CA LEU A 29 -1.13 -8.23 0.23
C LEU A 29 0.39 -8.07 0.33
N CYS A 30 1.01 -8.59 1.39
CA CYS A 30 2.47 -8.54 1.57
C CYS A 30 3.18 -9.22 0.40
N ALA A 31 2.75 -10.42 -0.02
CA ALA A 31 3.33 -11.11 -1.17
C ALA A 31 3.16 -10.34 -2.49
N ALA A 32 2.01 -9.68 -2.67
CA ALA A 32 1.76 -8.85 -3.84
C ALA A 32 2.62 -7.57 -3.84
N VAL A 33 2.83 -6.96 -2.67
CA VAL A 33 3.73 -5.82 -2.49
C VAL A 33 5.17 -6.23 -2.77
N ASP A 34 5.63 -7.37 -2.26
CA ASP A 34 6.98 -7.89 -2.55
C ASP A 34 7.20 -8.07 -4.06
N THR A 35 6.23 -8.70 -4.74
CA THR A 35 6.28 -8.86 -6.21
C THR A 35 6.34 -7.52 -6.93
N PHE A 36 5.53 -6.55 -6.48
CA PHE A 36 5.56 -5.20 -7.06
C PHE A 36 6.91 -4.52 -6.84
N MET A 37 7.53 -4.66 -5.66
CA MET A 37 8.85 -4.07 -5.40
C MET A 37 9.96 -4.70 -6.24
N ASP A 38 9.90 -6.02 -6.47
CA ASP A 38 10.84 -6.71 -7.36
C ASP A 38 10.74 -6.18 -8.81
N GLU A 39 9.53 -5.83 -9.26
CA GLU A 39 9.30 -5.23 -10.56
C GLU A 39 9.71 -3.75 -10.61
N GLN A 40 9.45 -2.99 -9.55
CA GLN A 40 9.69 -1.56 -9.46
C GLN A 40 11.02 -1.26 -8.75
N ARG A 41 12.14 -1.35 -9.48
CA ARG A 41 13.50 -1.11 -8.95
C ARG A 41 13.79 0.34 -8.52
N ASP A 42 12.90 1.28 -8.84
CA ASP A 42 13.09 2.71 -8.56
C ASP A 42 12.60 3.13 -7.17
N VAL A 43 11.91 2.25 -6.45
CA VAL A 43 11.36 2.50 -5.11
C VAL A 43 11.60 1.31 -4.21
N THR A 44 11.77 1.56 -2.92
CA THR A 44 11.85 0.53 -1.89
C THR A 44 10.85 0.80 -0.79
N VAL A 45 10.32 -0.25 -0.17
CA VAL A 45 9.51 -0.11 1.03
C VAL A 45 10.45 0.12 2.21
N SER A 46 10.38 1.30 2.81
CA SER A 46 11.15 1.63 4.01
C SER A 46 10.50 1.12 5.28
N SER A 47 9.17 1.10 5.34
CA SER A 47 8.43 0.59 6.49
C SER A 47 7.04 0.13 6.10
N VAL A 48 6.58 -0.91 6.80
CA VAL A 48 5.20 -1.38 6.77
C VAL A 48 4.68 -1.35 8.21
N HIS A 49 3.61 -0.61 8.46
CA HIS A 49 2.94 -0.59 9.75
C HIS A 49 1.54 -1.20 9.60
N ILE A 50 1.24 -2.23 10.38
CA ILE A 50 -0.04 -2.93 10.33
C ILE A 50 -0.71 -2.79 11.69
N THR A 51 -1.85 -2.09 11.72
CA THR A 51 -2.69 -1.97 12.91
C THR A 51 -3.80 -3.01 12.86
N ARG A 52 -4.02 -3.68 14.00
CA ARG A 52 -5.03 -4.72 14.17
C ARG A 52 -6.03 -4.31 15.25
N MET A 53 -7.31 -4.58 15.02
CA MET A 53 -8.36 -4.46 16.03
C MET A 53 -9.03 -5.83 16.25
N ARG A 54 -8.73 -6.47 17.38
CA ARG A 54 -9.16 -7.85 17.72
C ARG A 54 -8.67 -8.88 16.69
N ARG A 55 -9.58 -9.50 15.93
CA ARG A 55 -9.29 -10.51 14.89
C ARG A 55 -9.38 -9.93 13.48
N LEU A 56 -9.53 -8.61 13.38
CA LEU A 56 -9.65 -7.91 12.12
C LEU A 56 -8.42 -7.02 11.95
N LEU A 57 -7.98 -6.90 10.72
CA LEU A 57 -7.13 -5.79 10.33
C LEU A 57 -7.89 -4.48 10.56
N ASP A 58 -7.18 -3.42 10.93
CA ASP A 58 -7.74 -2.08 11.09
C ASP A 58 -7.12 -1.12 10.07
N SER A 59 -5.80 -1.14 9.94
CA SER A 59 -5.09 -0.31 8.96
C SER A 59 -3.76 -0.92 8.52
N VAL A 60 -3.31 -0.52 7.33
CA VAL A 60 -1.93 -0.72 6.89
C VAL A 60 -1.39 0.59 6.34
N GLU A 61 -0.16 0.89 6.74
CA GLU A 61 0.63 2.02 6.27
C GLU A 61 1.88 1.48 5.57
N PHE A 62 2.11 1.93 4.34
CA PHE A 62 3.35 1.68 3.61
C PHE A 62 4.07 3.00 3.37
N THR A 63 5.37 3.02 3.67
CA THR A 63 6.25 4.13 3.32
C THR A 63 7.20 3.67 2.23
N LEU A 64 7.07 4.25 1.04
CA LEU A 64 7.94 3.99 -0.09
C LEU A 64 8.93 5.13 -0.27
N VAL A 65 10.19 4.76 -0.48
CA VAL A 65 11.31 5.68 -0.65
C VAL A 65 11.95 5.42 -2.02
N PRO A 66 12.10 6.45 -2.87
CA PRO A 66 12.82 6.31 -4.13
C PRO A 66 14.27 5.89 -3.89
N THR A 67 14.77 4.98 -4.72
CA THR A 67 16.18 4.53 -4.66
C THR A 67 17.13 5.49 -5.36
N ASP A 68 16.62 6.28 -6.31
CA ASP A 68 17.37 7.24 -7.13
C ASP A 68 16.56 8.53 -7.35
N ASN A 69 17.11 9.46 -8.15
CA ASN A 69 16.38 10.62 -8.69
C ASN A 69 15.29 10.16 -9.67
N ILE A 70 14.20 9.64 -9.11
CA ILE A 70 12.99 9.31 -9.86
C ILE A 70 12.32 10.60 -10.33
N ALA A 71 11.85 10.62 -11.58
CA ALA A 71 11.05 11.73 -12.07
C ALA A 71 9.72 11.80 -11.30
N TRP A 72 9.25 13.01 -10.99
CA TRP A 72 8.01 13.22 -10.24
C TRP A 72 6.82 12.50 -10.89
N ASP A 73 6.64 12.62 -12.21
CA ASP A 73 5.56 11.95 -12.95
C ASP A 73 5.62 10.41 -12.82
N ARG A 74 6.83 9.85 -12.72
CA ARG A 74 7.02 8.40 -12.51
C ARG A 74 6.67 8.02 -11.08
N LEU A 75 7.04 8.84 -10.10
CA LEU A 75 6.66 8.63 -8.70
C LEU A 75 5.14 8.68 -8.52
N GLU A 76 4.47 9.63 -9.17
CA GLU A 76 3.01 9.76 -9.16
C GLU A 76 2.35 8.52 -9.78
N ALA A 77 2.76 8.11 -10.98
CA ALA A 77 2.26 6.91 -11.63
C ALA A 77 2.51 5.63 -10.82
N LEU A 78 3.65 5.54 -10.11
CA LEU A 78 3.93 4.43 -9.19
C LEU A 78 3.00 4.44 -7.99
N SER A 79 2.73 5.61 -7.40
CA SER A 79 1.83 5.74 -6.26
C SER A 79 0.40 5.32 -6.60
N GLU A 80 -0.09 5.66 -7.80
CA GLU A 80 -1.40 5.23 -8.29
C GLU A 80 -1.45 3.71 -8.49
N ARG A 81 -0.45 3.15 -9.18
CA ARG A 81 -0.37 1.69 -9.39
C ARG A 81 -0.25 0.91 -8.08
N PHE A 82 0.44 1.47 -7.09
CA PHE A 82 0.54 0.88 -5.76
C PHE A 82 -0.80 0.93 -5.02
N ALA A 83 -1.51 2.06 -5.08
CA ALA A 83 -2.84 2.17 -4.50
C ALA A 83 -3.82 1.14 -5.12
N ASP A 84 -3.81 1.00 -6.45
CA ASP A 84 -4.61 -0.01 -7.16
C ASP A 84 -4.25 -1.44 -6.76
N LEU A 85 -2.95 -1.72 -6.56
CA LEU A 85 -2.48 -3.02 -6.07
C LEU A 85 -3.06 -3.34 -4.70
N VAL A 86 -2.95 -2.39 -3.76
CA VAL A 86 -3.48 -2.57 -2.40
C VAL A 86 -4.99 -2.75 -2.47
N ASP A 87 -5.69 -1.89 -3.21
CA ASP A 87 -7.14 -1.98 -3.41
C ASP A 87 -7.61 -3.30 -4.03
N LYS A 88 -6.88 -3.86 -4.99
CA LYS A 88 -7.22 -5.15 -5.56
C LYS A 88 -7.19 -6.27 -4.52
N HIS A 89 -6.26 -6.21 -3.56
CA HIS A 89 -6.07 -7.28 -2.56
C HIS A 89 -6.94 -7.09 -1.32
N VAL A 90 -7.23 -5.85 -0.96
CA VAL A 90 -7.97 -5.54 0.28
C VAL A 90 -9.23 -4.72 0.08
N GLY A 91 -9.31 -3.91 -0.97
CA GLY A 91 -10.51 -3.17 -1.38
C GLY A 91 -11.58 -4.05 -2.03
N GLY A 92 -11.20 -5.21 -2.58
CA GLY A 92 -12.14 -6.24 -3.06
C GLY A 92 -12.91 -6.97 -1.94
N ALA A 93 -12.53 -6.79 -0.67
CA ALA A 93 -13.24 -7.35 0.47
C ALA A 93 -14.31 -6.41 1.05
N ALA A 94 -14.59 -5.28 0.39
CA ALA A 94 -15.66 -4.37 0.78
C ALA A 94 -17.01 -4.82 0.22
N CYS A 95 -17.82 -5.48 1.07
CA CYS A 95 -19.29 -5.64 1.00
C CYS A 95 -19.90 -6.03 -0.35
N ASP A 96 -20.24 -7.32 -0.49
CA ASP A 96 -21.56 -7.67 -1.03
C ASP A 96 -22.62 -7.07 -0.07
N SER A 97 -23.12 -5.88 -0.39
CA SER A 97 -24.35 -5.31 0.18
C SER A 97 -25.17 -4.67 -0.92
#